data_AF-A0A7U9XF53-F1
#
_entry.id   AF-A0A7U9XF53-F1
#
_cell.length_a   1.000
_cell.length_b   1.000
_cell.length_c   1.000
_cell.angle_alpha   90.00
_cell.angle_beta   90.00
_cell.angle_gamma   90.00
#
_symmetry.space_group_name_H-M   'P 1'
#
loop_
_entity.id
_entity.type
_entity.pdbx_description
1 polymer ?
#
loop_
_entity_poly.entity_id
_entity_poly.type
_entity_poly.pdbx_seq_one_letter_code
_entity_poly.pdbx_strand_id
1 'polypeptide(L)'
;MIKTRKVYQVMDFNELWDKNIVFMSGIWCTDNFECRNMSMEDAKKNSKCISGCFIDESIKDCLIFTFFDPVNYSVDKDTFIEIPYEDLLEDFSKEIEMVCRVESDKINE
;
A
#
# COMPACT_ATOMS: atom_id res chain seq x y z
N MET A 1 19.79 -8.61 20.64
CA MET A 1 18.73 -8.03 21.50
C MET A 1 17.40 -8.18 20.78
N ILE A 2 16.32 -8.56 21.47
CA ILE A 2 14.98 -8.57 20.87
C ILE A 2 14.37 -7.17 21.02
N LYS A 3 13.78 -6.64 19.96
CA LYS A 3 13.04 -5.37 19.96
C LYS A 3 11.68 -5.59 19.32
N THR A 4 10.76 -4.69 19.60
CA THR A 4 9.50 -4.61 18.86
C THR A 4 9.45 -3.32 18.07
N ARG A 5 8.77 -3.36 16.92
CA ARG A 5 8.51 -2.18 16.09
C ARG A 5 7.07 -2.20 15.60
N LYS A 6 6.49 -1.01 15.49
CA LYS A 6 5.15 -0.80 14.95
C LYS A 6 5.18 -0.96 13.43
N VAL A 7 4.30 -1.78 12.89
CA VAL A 7 4.06 -1.91 11.44
C VAL A 7 2.56 -1.98 11.19
N TYR A 8 2.16 -1.81 9.94
CA TYR A 8 0.78 -1.93 9.51
C TYR A 8 0.69 -2.99 8.43
N GLN A 9 -0.22 -3.95 8.59
CA GLN A 9 -0.53 -4.92 7.56
C GLN A 9 -1.63 -4.35 6.68
N VAL A 10 -1.31 -4.07 5.42
CA VAL A 10 -2.29 -3.64 4.42
C VAL A 10 -3.16 -4.84 4.06
N MET A 11 -4.46 -4.62 3.94
CA MET A 11 -5.42 -5.67 3.57
C MET A 11 -5.01 -6.38 2.28
N ASP A 12 -5.17 -7.69 2.27
CA ASP A 12 -4.97 -8.49 1.06
C ASP A 12 -6.19 -8.42 0.13
N PHE A 13 -6.08 -9.06 -1.04
CA PHE A 13 -7.17 -9.06 -2.02
C PHE A 13 -8.46 -9.71 -1.53
N ASN A 14 -8.37 -10.72 -0.66
CA ASN A 14 -9.55 -11.39 -0.11
C ASN A 14 -10.24 -10.50 0.92
N GLU A 15 -9.47 -9.85 1.80
CA GLU A 15 -10.01 -8.93 2.79
C GLU A 15 -10.68 -7.71 2.14
N LEU A 16 -10.07 -7.16 1.08
CA LEU A 16 -10.66 -6.09 0.29
C LEU A 16 -11.96 -6.56 -0.39
N TRP A 17 -11.96 -7.77 -0.95
CA TRP A 17 -13.14 -8.37 -1.57
C TRP A 17 -14.29 -8.58 -0.58
N ASP A 18 -14.01 -9.14 0.60
CA ASP A 18 -15.01 -9.43 1.64
C ASP A 18 -15.69 -8.15 2.16
N LYS A 19 -14.95 -7.03 2.19
CA LYS A 19 -15.51 -5.73 2.55
C LYS A 19 -16.31 -5.06 1.42
N ASN A 20 -16.51 -5.74 0.28
CA ASN A 20 -17.01 -5.14 -0.97
C ASN A 20 -16.26 -3.86 -1.35
N ILE A 21 -14.99 -3.77 -0.96
CA ILE A 21 -14.13 -2.66 -1.32
C ILE A 21 -13.61 -3.00 -2.72
N VAL A 22 -14.22 -2.37 -3.71
CA VAL A 22 -14.10 -2.73 -5.13
C VAL A 22 -12.82 -2.19 -5.77
N PHE A 23 -11.75 -2.10 -4.98
CA PHE A 23 -10.38 -1.76 -5.42
C PHE A 23 -9.73 -2.98 -6.09
N MET A 24 -10.37 -3.47 -7.16
CA MET A 24 -9.99 -4.69 -7.87
C MET A 24 -8.63 -4.62 -8.59
N SER A 25 -7.87 -3.55 -8.39
CA SER A 25 -6.50 -3.43 -8.85
C SER A 25 -5.47 -3.56 -7.74
N GLY A 26 -5.87 -3.71 -6.47
CA GLY A 26 -4.95 -3.68 -5.32
C GLY A 26 -4.54 -2.24 -4.96
N ILE A 27 -3.80 -2.12 -3.86
CA ILE A 27 -3.26 -0.85 -3.36
C ILE A 27 -1.80 -0.77 -3.79
N TRP A 28 -1.41 0.38 -4.33
CA TRP A 28 -0.10 0.63 -4.90
C TRP A 28 0.58 1.79 -4.19
N CYS A 29 1.90 1.75 -4.14
CA CYS A 29 2.74 2.76 -3.52
C CYS A 29 3.92 3.09 -4.45
N THR A 30 4.25 4.38 -4.57
CA THR A 30 5.39 4.85 -5.38
C THR A 30 5.92 6.18 -4.85
N ASP A 31 7.20 6.45 -5.08
CA ASP A 31 7.81 7.77 -4.92
C ASP A 31 7.70 8.64 -6.19
N ASN A 32 7.16 8.10 -7.28
CA ASN A 32 6.91 8.82 -8.53
C ASN A 32 5.50 9.43 -8.58
N PHE A 33 5.40 10.70 -8.23
CA PHE A 33 4.13 11.43 -8.20
C PHE A 33 3.47 11.67 -9.57
N GLU A 34 4.19 11.50 -10.68
CA GLU A 34 3.64 11.60 -12.04
C GLU A 34 2.68 10.45 -12.38
N CYS A 35 2.67 9.37 -11.58
CA CYS A 35 1.74 8.25 -11.75
C CYS A 35 0.26 8.66 -11.75
N ARG A 36 -0.10 9.83 -11.18
CA ARG A 36 -1.47 10.40 -11.26
C ARG A 36 -1.96 10.64 -12.68
N ASN A 37 -1.03 10.89 -13.60
CA ASN A 37 -1.32 11.26 -14.98
C ASN A 37 -1.08 10.10 -15.97
N MET A 38 -0.65 8.94 -15.47
CA MET A 38 -0.30 7.78 -16.30
C MET A 38 -1.51 6.89 -16.57
N SER A 39 -1.36 6.01 -17.57
CA SER A 39 -2.29 4.88 -17.74
C SER A 39 -2.24 3.96 -16.53
N MET A 40 -3.29 3.15 -16.30
CA MET A 40 -3.27 2.16 -15.22
C MET A 40 -2.07 1.21 -15.34
N GLU A 41 -1.78 0.74 -16.54
CA GLU A 41 -0.68 -0.19 -16.80
C GLU A 41 0.68 0.45 -16.44
N ASP A 42 0.91 1.69 -16.87
CA ASP A 42 2.19 2.37 -16.64
C ASP A 42 2.34 2.79 -15.18
N ALA A 43 1.29 3.27 -14.53
CA ALA A 43 1.30 3.59 -13.11
C ALA A 43 1.67 2.34 -12.28
N LYS A 44 1.08 1.18 -12.60
CA LYS A 44 1.38 -0.09 -11.94
C LYS A 44 2.83 -0.54 -12.16
N LYS A 45 3.36 -0.40 -13.38
CA LYS A 45 4.77 -0.73 -13.69
C LYS A 45 5.78 0.14 -12.92
N ASN A 46 5.42 1.40 -12.65
CA ASN A 46 6.25 2.35 -11.91
C ASN A 46 5.98 2.35 -10.39
N SER A 47 5.25 1.36 -9.89
CA SER A 47 4.82 1.32 -8.49
C SER A 47 4.97 -0.08 -7.90
N LYS A 48 4.91 -0.15 -6.57
CA LYS A 48 4.87 -1.41 -5.84
C LYS A 48 3.45 -1.70 -5.38
N CYS A 49 2.91 -2.87 -5.73
CA CYS A 49 1.70 -3.36 -5.09
C CYS A 49 2.00 -3.69 -3.62
N ILE A 50 1.26 -3.06 -2.70
CA ILE A 50 1.42 -3.19 -1.25
C ILE A 50 0.25 -3.92 -0.58
N SER A 51 -0.78 -4.34 -1.31
CA SER A 51 -1.82 -5.22 -0.77
C SER A 51 -1.22 -6.48 -0.13
N GLY A 52 -1.65 -6.79 1.11
CA GLY A 52 -1.13 -7.91 1.90
C GLY A 52 0.28 -7.72 2.47
N CYS A 53 0.94 -6.58 2.22
CA CYS A 53 2.29 -6.31 2.72
C CYS A 53 2.26 -5.68 4.11
N PHE A 54 3.37 -5.82 4.84
CA PHE A 54 3.66 -5.02 6.02
C PHE A 54 4.40 -3.75 5.62
N ILE A 55 3.90 -2.61 6.06
CA ILE A 55 4.47 -1.29 5.84
C ILE A 55 4.82 -0.64 7.18
N ASP A 56 5.73 0.31 7.16
CA ASP A 56 6.02 1.20 8.28
C ASP A 56 5.81 2.66 7.87
N GLU A 57 6.08 3.59 8.79
CA GLU A 57 5.86 5.02 8.59
C GLU A 57 6.73 5.62 7.47
N SER A 58 7.71 4.90 6.93
CA SER A 58 8.57 5.40 5.85
C SER A 58 7.82 5.70 4.55
N ILE A 59 6.64 5.10 4.33
CA ILE A 59 5.85 5.35 3.13
C ILE A 59 4.91 6.56 3.24
N LYS A 60 4.93 7.28 4.36
CA LYS A 60 4.01 8.40 4.62
C LYS A 60 4.06 9.48 3.53
N ASP A 61 5.24 9.71 2.98
CA ASP A 61 5.48 10.71 1.94
C ASP A 61 5.42 10.11 0.53
N CYS A 62 4.97 8.85 0.37
CA CYS A 62 4.78 8.23 -0.94
C CYS A 62 3.37 8.51 -1.49
N LEU A 63 3.24 8.40 -2.82
CA LEU A 63 1.95 8.34 -3.48
C LEU A 63 1.34 6.95 -3.30
N ILE A 64 0.25 6.88 -2.56
CA ILE A 64 -0.54 5.65 -2.36
C ILE A 64 -1.83 5.79 -3.17
N PHE A 65 -2.17 4.75 -3.94
CA PHE A 65 -3.29 4.83 -4.86
C PHE A 65 -3.87 3.48 -5.23
N THR A 66 -5.01 3.53 -5.91
CA THR A 66 -5.66 2.40 -6.56
C THR A 66 -6.38 2.85 -7.83
N PHE A 67 -7.04 1.92 -8.51
CA PHE A 67 -7.83 2.17 -9.71
C PHE A 67 -9.20 1.53 -9.61
N PHE A 68 -10.24 2.25 -10.06
CA PHE A 68 -11.53 1.63 -10.40
C PHE A 68 -11.44 0.95 -11.75
N ASP A 69 -11.91 -0.30 -11.80
CA ASP A 69 -12.00 -1.09 -13.02
C ASP A 69 -13.34 -0.81 -13.75
N PRO A 70 -13.31 -0.35 -15.02
CA PRO A 70 -14.49 -0.11 -15.85
C PRO A 70 -15.33 -1.37 -16.13
N VAL A 71 -14.80 -2.57 -15.90
CA VAL A 71 -15.58 -3.82 -16.00
C VAL A 71 -16.60 -3.93 -14.86
N ASN A 72 -16.25 -3.43 -13.68
CA ASN A 72 -17.06 -3.56 -12.46
C ASN A 72 -17.85 -2.30 -12.15
N TYR A 73 -17.52 -1.19 -12.80
CA TYR A 73 -18.21 0.08 -12.68
C TYR A 73 -18.46 0.66 -14.06
N SER A 74 -19.65 1.24 -14.29
CA SER A 74 -19.98 1.95 -15.53
C SER A 74 -19.19 3.27 -15.68
N VAL A 75 -17.87 3.20 -15.56
CA VAL A 75 -16.93 4.28 -15.82
C VAL A 75 -16.32 4.07 -17.21
N ASP A 76 -16.13 5.15 -17.95
CA ASP A 76 -15.66 5.08 -19.33
C ASP A 76 -14.17 4.69 -19.45
N LYS A 77 -13.41 4.76 -18.35
CA LYS A 77 -11.97 4.47 -18.28
C LYS A 77 -11.53 4.11 -16.86
N ASP A 78 -10.35 3.50 -16.76
CA ASP A 78 -9.63 3.32 -15.50
C ASP A 78 -9.52 4.65 -14.76
N THR A 79 -10.07 4.72 -13.55
CA THR A 79 -10.08 5.95 -12.76
C THR A 79 -9.06 5.84 -11.64
N PHE A 80 -8.05 6.70 -11.67
CA PHE A 80 -7.04 6.81 -10.62
C PHE A 80 -7.67 7.36 -9.34
N ILE A 81 -7.38 6.74 -8.20
CA ILE A 81 -7.81 7.19 -6.88
C ILE A 81 -6.60 7.27 -5.99
N GLU A 82 -6.29 8.47 -5.50
CA GLU A 82 -5.32 8.66 -4.44
C GLU A 82 -5.91 8.27 -3.10
N ILE A 83 -5.15 7.52 -2.30
CA ILE A 83 -5.51 7.13 -0.95
C ILE A 83 -4.59 7.90 -0.01
N PRO A 84 -5.11 8.87 0.77
CA PRO A 84 -4.33 9.51 1.82
C PRO A 84 -3.70 8.48 2.76
N TYR A 85 -2.49 8.76 3.27
CA TYR A 85 -1.81 7.83 4.18
C TYR A 85 -2.65 7.50 5.41
N GLU A 86 -3.36 8.48 5.97
CA GLU A 86 -4.18 8.25 7.16
C GLU A 86 -5.38 7.34 6.86
N ASP A 87 -6.02 7.51 5.69
CA ASP A 87 -7.10 6.63 5.21
C ASP A 87 -6.56 5.21 4.96
N LEU A 88 -5.32 5.06 4.46
CA LEU A 88 -4.66 3.75 4.33
C LEU A 88 -4.55 3.05 5.68
N LEU A 89 -4.20 3.77 6.74
CA LEU A 89 -4.03 3.19 8.07
C LEU A 89 -5.36 2.85 8.74
N GLU A 90 -6.38 3.71 8.60
CA GLU A 90 -7.67 3.58 9.27
C GLU A 90 -8.57 2.53 8.59
N ASP A 91 -8.69 2.58 7.27
CA ASP A 91 -9.71 1.81 6.54
C ASP A 91 -9.17 0.53 5.90
N PHE A 92 -7.87 0.52 5.56
CA PHE A 92 -7.26 -0.50 4.70
C PHE A 92 -6.07 -1.23 5.33
N SER A 93 -5.77 -0.96 6.59
CA SER A 93 -4.67 -1.60 7.30
C SER A 93 -5.04 -2.04 8.70
N LYS A 94 -4.24 -2.96 9.23
CA LYS A 94 -4.29 -3.38 10.63
C LYS A 94 -2.94 -3.08 11.28
N GLU A 95 -2.97 -2.38 12.41
CA GLU A 95 -1.78 -2.17 13.22
C GLU A 95 -1.29 -3.49 13.84
N ILE A 96 0.00 -3.78 13.70
CA ILE A 96 0.64 -5.01 14.18
C ILE A 96 1.97 -4.66 14.88
N GLU A 97 2.23 -5.30 16.01
CA GLU A 97 3.52 -5.24 16.68
C GLU A 97 4.45 -6.33 16.12
N MET A 98 5.52 -5.92 15.45
CA MET A 98 6.50 -6.83 14.86
C MET A 98 7.67 -7.05 15.81
N VAL A 99 7.95 -8.31 16.15
CA VAL A 99 9.08 -8.69 17.00
C VAL A 99 10.31 -8.98 16.14
N CYS A 100 11.42 -8.29 16.40
CA CYS A 100 12.66 -8.38 15.62
C CYS A 100 13.86 -8.75 16.49
N ARG A 101 14.79 -9.53 15.92
CA ARG A 101 16.12 -9.73 16.47
C ARG A 101 17.08 -8.70 15.87
N VAL A 102 17.64 -7.84 16.71
CA VAL A 102 18.72 -6.93 16.31
C VAL A 102 20.04 -7.63 16.58
N GLU A 103 20.79 -7.88 15.52
CA GLU A 103 22.21 -8.23 15.61
C GLU A 103 22.97 -6.96 16.00
N SER A 104 23.67 -7.02 17.12
CA SER A 104 24.56 -5.94 17.53
C SER A 104 25.72 -5.93 16.54
N ASP A 105 25.76 -4.94 15.66
CA ASP A 105 26.90 -4.69 14.80
C ASP A 105 28.16 -4.72 15.65
N LYS A 106 29.13 -5.54 15.22
CA LYS A 106 30.47 -5.51 15.79
C LYS A 106 30.99 -4.09 15.60
N ILE A 107 31.23 -3.41 16.73
CA ILE A 107 32.00 -2.17 16.78
C ILE A 107 33.33 -2.52 16.14
N ASN A 108 33.52 -2.13 14.87
CA ASN A 108 34.84 -2.14 14.26
C ASN A 108 35.60 -0.99 14.91
N GLU A 109 36.54 -1.35 15.79
CA GLU A 109 37.58 -0.49 16.36
C GLU A 109 38.40 0.23 15.28
#